data_AF-A0A1C5N1Y9-F1
#
_entry.id   AF-A0A1C5N1Y9-F1
#
_cell.length_a   1.000
_cell.length_b   1.000
_cell.length_c   1.000
_cell.angle_alpha   90.00
_cell.angle_beta   90.00
_cell.angle_gamma   90.00
#
_symmetry.space_group_name_H-M   'P 1'
#
loop_
_entity.id
_entity.type
_entity.pdbx_description
1 polymer ?
#
loop_
_entity_poly.entity_id
_entity_poly.type
_entity_poly.pdbx_seq_one_letter_code
_entity_poly.pdbx_strand_id
1 'polypeptide(L)'
;MKYGIGNYFSLPNEIFLLGLSSGELAVYSFLKRCENRKTHQCWPSYRTIGQAVHMSENTVRKYTLCLEDRGLISTEPTEITTRAGQKRNRNLLYTLRPIQEVIDEHYDRQLEHLELVAARQRTTAAQASM
;
A
#
# COMPACT_ATOMS: atom_id res chain seq x y z
N MET A 1 19.81 18.20 -2.17
CA MET A 1 19.66 18.23 -0.70
C MET A 1 20.30 16.97 -0.13
N LYS A 2 21.38 17.11 0.65
CA LYS A 2 22.02 15.99 1.36
C LYS A 2 21.37 15.89 2.74
N TYR A 3 20.54 14.87 2.95
CA TYR A 3 20.01 14.59 4.29
C TYR A 3 21.09 13.86 5.10
N GLY A 4 21.61 14.52 6.14
CA GLY A 4 22.55 13.96 7.10
C GLY A 4 21.82 13.32 8.28
N ILE A 5 22.32 12.16 8.71
CA ILE A 5 22.22 11.51 10.04
C ILE A 5 20.87 11.71 10.76
N GLY A 6 19.91 10.83 10.45
CA GLY A 6 18.65 10.67 11.18
C GLY A 6 17.89 9.39 10.77
N ASN A 7 17.02 8.87 11.64
CA ASN A 7 16.17 7.69 11.37
C ASN A 7 14.90 8.08 10.59
N TYR A 8 15.08 8.64 9.39
CA TYR A 8 13.97 8.97 8.48
C TYR A 8 13.96 8.02 7.27
N PHE A 9 12.82 7.97 6.60
CA PHE A 9 12.64 7.34 5.31
C PHE A 9 12.01 8.34 4.36
N SER A 10 12.32 8.21 3.07
CA SER A 10 11.72 9.05 2.04
C SER A 10 10.49 8.36 1.47
N LEU A 11 9.44 9.14 1.27
CA LEU A 11 8.28 8.76 0.47
C LEU A 11 8.15 9.78 -0.67
N PRO A 12 7.89 9.32 -1.91
CA PRO A 12 7.45 10.19 -2.98
C PRO A 12 6.17 10.93 -2.59
N ASN A 13 6.09 12.21 -2.94
CA ASN A 13 4.94 13.06 -2.60
C ASN A 13 3.66 12.59 -3.33
N GLU A 14 3.83 11.91 -4.45
CA GLU A 14 2.80 11.31 -5.27
C GLU A 14 1.95 10.28 -4.50
N ILE A 15 2.42 9.78 -3.35
CA ILE A 15 1.60 8.95 -2.45
C ILE A 15 0.29 9.64 -2.05
N PHE A 16 0.28 10.97 -1.97
CA PHE A 16 -0.92 11.75 -1.65
C PHE A 16 -1.96 11.76 -2.77
N LEU A 17 -1.57 11.41 -4.00
CA LEU A 17 -2.48 11.30 -5.15
C LEU A 17 -3.26 9.99 -5.12
N LEU A 18 -2.79 8.98 -4.38
CA LEU A 18 -3.42 7.66 -4.29
C LEU A 18 -4.70 7.63 -3.43
N GLY A 19 -5.12 8.77 -2.85
CA GLY A 19 -6.36 8.87 -2.08
C GLY A 19 -6.36 8.02 -0.81
N LEU A 20 -5.20 7.90 -0.14
CA LEU A 20 -5.07 7.21 1.14
C LEU A 20 -5.67 8.06 2.26
N SER A 21 -6.43 7.42 3.15
CA SER A 21 -6.79 7.99 4.44
C SER A 21 -5.55 8.14 5.32
N SER A 22 -5.65 9.01 6.33
CA SER A 22 -4.58 9.19 7.33
C SER A 22 -4.21 7.88 8.02
N GLY A 23 -5.19 6.98 8.22
CA GLY A 23 -4.97 5.69 8.82
C GLY A 23 -4.20 4.71 7.92
N GLU A 24 -4.56 4.63 6.64
CA GLU A 24 -3.81 3.86 5.64
C GLU A 24 -2.37 4.39 5.53
N LEU A 25 -2.20 5.71 5.47
CA LEU A 25 -0.89 6.34 5.36
C LEU A 25 -0.02 6.06 6.59
N ALA A 26 -0.59 6.07 7.80
CA ALA A 26 0.14 5.76 9.04
C ALA A 26 0.61 4.30 9.07
N VAL A 27 -0.25 3.35 8.70
CA VAL A 27 0.11 1.93 8.61
C VAL A 27 1.18 1.70 7.54
N TYR A 28 1.00 2.26 6.34
CA TYR A 28 1.98 2.15 5.25
C TYR A 28 3.34 2.73 5.65
N SER A 29 3.35 3.93 6.23
CA SER A 29 4.57 4.59 6.73
C SER A 29 5.30 3.76 7.78
N PHE A 30 4.57 3.12 8.69
CA PHE A 30 5.17 2.22 9.67
C PHE A 30 5.81 1.00 9.00
N LEU A 31 5.11 0.36 8.05
CA LEU A 31 5.64 -0.78 7.29
C LEU A 31 6.89 -0.37 6.49
N LYS A 32 6.88 0.80 5.84
CA LYS A 32 8.01 1.36 5.10
C LYS A 32 9.23 1.59 5.98
N ARG A 33 9.02 2.04 7.22
CA ARG A 33 10.08 2.19 8.22
C ARG A 33 10.66 0.83 8.66
N CYS A 34 9.84 -0.21 8.70
CA CYS A 34 10.23 -1.55 9.14
C CYS A 34 10.80 -2.43 8.02
N GLU A 35 10.61 -2.06 6.75
CA GLU A 35 11.03 -2.87 5.61
C GLU A 35 12.54 -3.10 5.61
N ASN A 36 12.96 -4.32 5.25
CA ASN A 36 14.31 -4.54 4.81
C ASN A 36 14.49 -3.90 3.44
N ARG A 37 15.35 -2.88 3.36
CA ARG A 37 15.59 -2.09 2.12
C ARG A 37 16.05 -2.91 0.92
N LYS A 38 16.58 -4.12 1.12
CA LYS A 38 17.01 -5.01 0.03
C LYS A 38 15.89 -5.91 -0.49
N THR A 39 15.00 -6.35 0.39
CA THR A 39 13.96 -7.34 0.06
C THR A 39 12.56 -6.74 0.02
N HIS A 40 12.39 -5.49 0.45
CA HIS A 40 11.11 -4.80 0.62
C HIS A 40 10.13 -5.53 1.54
N GLN A 41 10.66 -6.37 2.44
CA GLN A 41 9.86 -7.22 3.31
C GLN A 41 9.97 -6.84 4.79
N CYS A 42 8.88 -7.03 5.53
CA CYS A 42 8.87 -6.99 6.99
C CYS A 42 7.79 -7.91 7.57
N TRP A 43 7.86 -8.22 8.87
CA TRP A 43 6.91 -9.14 9.52
C TRP A 43 6.39 -8.66 10.90
N PRO A 44 6.03 -7.36 11.05
CA PRO A 44 5.46 -6.88 12.31
C PRO A 44 4.07 -7.49 12.55
N SER A 45 3.75 -7.80 13.81
CA SER A 45 2.39 -8.24 14.17
C SER A 45 1.41 -7.06 14.08
N TYR A 46 0.11 -7.33 13.88
CA TYR A 46 -0.91 -6.27 13.96
C TYR A 46 -0.88 -5.50 15.28
N ARG A 47 -0.58 -6.20 16.38
CA ARG A 47 -0.38 -5.58 17.69
C ARG A 47 0.76 -4.57 17.68
N THR A 48 1.90 -4.95 17.10
CA THR A 48 3.09 -4.09 17.00
C THR A 48 2.81 -2.84 16.17
N ILE A 49 2.13 -3.01 15.02
CA ILE A 49 1.72 -1.89 14.18
C ILE A 49 0.77 -0.99 14.98
N GLY A 50 -0.29 -1.56 15.55
CA GLY A 50 -1.32 -0.82 16.27
C GLY A 50 -0.79 -0.03 17.45
N GLN A 51 0.17 -0.57 18.20
CA GLN A 51 0.85 0.17 19.27
C GLN A 51 1.62 1.38 18.75
N ALA A 52 2.27 1.26 17.59
CA ALA A 52 3.08 2.33 17.03
C ALA A 52 2.26 3.44 16.35
N VAL A 53 1.08 3.10 15.80
CA VAL A 53 0.20 4.07 15.13
C VAL A 53 -1.05 4.41 15.93
N HIS A 54 -1.11 3.99 17.21
CA HIS A 54 -2.23 4.19 18.13
C HIS A 54 -3.59 3.69 17.59
N MET A 55 -3.61 2.47 17.05
CA MET A 55 -4.78 1.82 16.49
C MET A 55 -5.03 0.45 17.11
N SER A 56 -6.29 0.01 17.11
CA SER A 56 -6.64 -1.37 17.44
C SER A 56 -6.14 -2.35 16.38
N GLU A 57 -5.93 -3.62 16.73
CA GLU A 57 -5.55 -4.65 15.77
C GLU A 57 -6.59 -4.81 14.64
N ASN A 58 -7.88 -4.61 14.93
CA ASN A 58 -8.95 -4.65 13.92
C ASN A 58 -8.83 -3.49 12.93
N THR A 59 -8.49 -2.30 13.41
CA THR A 59 -8.27 -1.12 12.58
C THR A 59 -7.03 -1.29 11.70
N VAL A 60 -5.95 -1.85 12.27
CA VAL A 60 -4.74 -2.19 11.50
C VAL A 60 -5.09 -3.20 10.41
N ARG A 61 -5.78 -4.30 10.74
CA ARG A 61 -6.23 -5.29 9.76
C ARG A 61 -7.03 -4.66 8.63
N LYS A 62 -8.00 -3.79 8.96
CA LYS A 62 -8.79 -3.05 7.97
C LYS A 62 -7.87 -2.29 7.01
N TYR A 63 -6.93 -1.49 7.52
CA TYR A 63 -6.04 -0.70 6.67
C TYR A 63 -5.01 -1.54 5.92
N THR A 64 -4.55 -2.67 6.47
CA THR A 64 -3.74 -3.63 5.73
C THR A 64 -4.49 -4.13 4.50
N LEU A 65 -5.76 -4.56 4.64
CA LEU A 65 -6.57 -5.00 3.52
C LEU A 65 -6.79 -3.89 2.48
N CYS A 66 -7.03 -2.64 2.92
CA CYS A 66 -7.16 -1.51 1.99
C CYS A 66 -5.86 -1.22 1.23
N LEU A 67 -4.71 -1.34 1.88
CA LEU A 67 -3.41 -1.17 1.23
C LEU A 67 -3.12 -2.30 0.23
N GLU A 68 -3.54 -3.53 0.52
CA GLU A 68 -3.47 -4.66 -0.42
C GLU A 68 -4.38 -4.46 -1.64
N ASP A 69 -5.64 -4.06 -1.43
CA ASP A 69 -6.61 -3.80 -2.50
C ASP A 69 -6.12 -2.70 -3.46
N ARG A 70 -5.40 -1.71 -2.92
CA ARG A 70 -4.75 -0.64 -3.70
C ARG A 70 -3.42 -1.06 -4.34
N GLY A 71 -2.93 -2.26 -4.07
CA GLY A 71 -1.67 -2.78 -4.61
C GLY A 71 -0.42 -2.14 -4.02
N LEU A 72 -0.48 -1.52 -2.83
CA LEU A 72 0.68 -0.92 -2.17
C LEU A 72 1.55 -1.96 -1.45
N ILE A 73 0.91 -3.03 -0.98
CA ILE A 73 1.55 -4.13 -0.26
C ILE A 73 0.93 -5.47 -0.69
N SER A 74 1.63 -6.56 -0.44
CA SER A 74 1.06 -7.90 -0.38
C SER A 74 1.35 -8.52 0.98
N THR A 75 0.42 -9.35 1.49
CA THR A 75 0.62 -10.11 2.70
C THR A 75 0.58 -11.62 2.48
N GLU A 76 1.47 -12.33 3.16
CA GLU A 76 1.52 -13.78 3.17
C GLU A 76 1.51 -14.29 4.61
N PRO A 77 0.74 -15.32 4.96
CA PRO A 77 0.80 -15.91 6.28
C PRO A 77 2.15 -16.60 6.50
N THR A 78 2.81 -16.32 7.63
CA THR A 78 4.03 -17.06 8.00
C THR A 78 3.69 -18.32 8.78
N GLU A 79 4.09 -19.48 8.25
CA GLU A 79 4.02 -20.75 8.98
C GLU A 79 5.33 -20.99 9.74
N ILE A 80 5.25 -21.16 11.06
CA ILE A 80 6.37 -21.65 11.86
C ILE A 80 5.97 -22.98 12.49
N THR A 81 6.73 -24.03 12.17
CA THR A 81 6.63 -25.31 12.87
C THR A 81 7.37 -25.19 14.19
N THR A 82 6.62 -25.22 15.30
CA THR A 82 7.23 -25.24 16.64
C THR A 82 8.02 -26.54 16.86
N ARG A 83 8.98 -26.56 17.80
CA ARG A 83 9.71 -27.80 18.19
C ARG A 83 8.79 -28.97 18.59
N ALA A 84 7.54 -28.69 18.96
CA ALA A 84 6.51 -29.67 19.29
C ALA A 84 5.64 -30.09 18.08
N GLY A 85 6.01 -29.72 16.85
CA GLY A 85 5.28 -30.08 15.63
C GLY A 85 3.99 -29.30 15.38
N GLN A 86 3.59 -28.38 16.26
CA GLN A 86 2.41 -27.55 16.04
C GLN A 86 2.74 -26.40 15.07
N LYS A 87 2.02 -26.32 13.94
CA LYS A 87 1.98 -25.14 13.07
C LYS A 87 1.25 -24.01 13.79
N ARG A 88 1.88 -22.85 13.95
CA ARG A 88 1.21 -21.64 14.43
C ARG A 88 1.46 -20.50 13.44
N ASN A 89 0.39 -19.93 12.91
CA ASN A 89 0.43 -18.68 12.15
C ASN A 89 0.67 -17.54 13.13
N ARG A 90 1.92 -17.06 13.23
CA ARG A 90 2.26 -16.03 14.20
C ARG A 90 2.08 -14.62 13.62
N ASN A 91 2.63 -14.32 12.45
CA ASN A 91 2.57 -12.99 11.83
C ASN A 91 2.34 -13.09 10.32
N LEU A 92 2.01 -11.95 9.71
CA LEU A 92 2.05 -11.79 8.26
C LEU A 92 3.46 -11.35 7.83
N LEU A 93 3.92 -11.89 6.70
CA LEU A 93 5.00 -11.33 5.91
C LEU A 93 4.38 -10.27 5.01
N TYR A 94 4.85 -9.03 5.12
CA TYR A 94 4.43 -7.94 4.26
C TYR A 94 5.54 -7.73 3.23
N THR A 95 5.17 -7.65 1.96
CA THR A 95 6.04 -7.20 0.88
C THR A 95 5.51 -5.87 0.37
N LEU A 96 6.31 -4.81 0.49
CA LEU A 96 5.95 -3.49 -0.04
C LEU A 96 6.30 -3.44 -1.52
N ARG A 97 5.33 -3.06 -2.35
CA ARG A 97 5.62 -2.82 -3.77
C ARG A 97 6.40 -1.53 -3.95
N PRO A 98 7.30 -1.45 -4.95
CA PRO A 98 7.93 -0.18 -5.31
C PRO A 98 6.85 0.86 -5.61
N ILE A 99 6.82 1.94 -4.82
CA ILE A 99 5.74 2.91 -4.90
C ILE A 99 5.63 3.58 -6.27
N GLN A 100 6.76 3.72 -6.99
CA GLN A 100 6.77 4.27 -8.34
C GLN A 100 5.90 3.44 -9.29
N GLU A 101 5.99 2.11 -9.23
CA GLU A 101 5.13 1.23 -10.05
C GLU A 101 3.66 1.43 -9.74
N VAL A 102 3.31 1.59 -8.45
CA VAL A 102 1.92 1.83 -8.02
C VAL A 102 1.41 3.18 -8.51
N ILE A 103 2.28 4.19 -8.54
CA ILE A 103 1.98 5.52 -9.06
C ILE A 103 1.81 5.48 -10.58
N ASP A 104 2.69 4.79 -11.30
CA ASP A 104 2.62 4.65 -12.75
C ASP A 104 1.31 3.93 -13.14
N GLU A 105 0.99 2.81 -12.48
CA GLU A 105 -0.29 2.10 -12.64
C GLU A 105 -1.51 2.97 -12.28
N HIS A 106 -1.35 3.93 -11.37
CA HIS A 106 -2.42 4.88 -11.06
C HIS A 106 -2.63 5.89 -12.19
N TYR A 107 -1.56 6.43 -12.76
CA TYR A 107 -1.64 7.36 -13.89
C TYR A 107 -2.17 6.69 -15.15
N ASP A 108 -1.73 5.46 -15.45
CA ASP A 108 -2.21 4.69 -16.59
C ASP A 108 -3.74 4.52 -16.52
N ARG A 109 -4.27 4.12 -15.35
CA ARG A 109 -5.72 4.01 -15.11
C ARG A 109 -6.46 5.33 -15.28
N GLN A 110 -5.87 6.46 -14.85
CA GLN A 110 -6.48 7.77 -15.05
C GLN A 110 -6.53 8.13 -16.55
N LEU A 111 -5.45 7.87 -17.29
CA LEU A 111 -5.38 8.14 -18.72
C LEU A 111 -6.41 7.33 -19.49
N GLU A 112 -6.49 6.02 -19.24
CA GLU A 112 -7.50 5.13 -19.84
C GLU A 112 -8.93 5.63 -19.57
N HIS A 113 -9.22 6.07 -18.35
CA HIS A 113 -10.52 6.62 -18.00
C HIS A 113 -10.85 7.90 -18.80
N LEU A 114 -9.89 8.81 -18.93
CA LEU A 114 -10.05 10.05 -19.70
C LEU A 114 -10.28 9.75 -21.19
N GLU A 115 -9.56 8.79 -21.75
CA GLU A 115 -9.74 8.34 -23.13
C GLU A 115 -11.14 7.78 -23.38
N LEU A 116 -11.64 6.94 -22.46
CA LEU A 116 -13.00 6.40 -22.52
C LEU A 116 -14.08 7.49 -22.43
N VAL A 117 -13.90 8.46 -21.53
CA VAL A 117 -14.84 9.59 -21.39
C VAL A 117 -14.83 10.46 -22.65
N ALA A 118 -13.64 10.77 -23.19
CA ALA A 118 -13.52 11.54 -24.42
C ALA A 118 -14.13 10.82 -25.63
N ALA A 119 -13.96 9.50 -25.73
CA ALA A 119 -14.58 8.69 -26.78
C ALA A 119 -16.12 8.75 -26.70
N ARG A 120 -16.70 8.61 -25.51
CA ARG A 120 -18.16 8.73 -25.27
C ARG A 120 -18.68 10.11 -25.64
N GLN A 121 -17.97 11.17 -25.28
CA GLN A 121 -18.37 12.54 -25.63
C GLN A 121 -18.39 12.76 -27.15
N ARG A 122 -17.40 12.24 -27.88
CA ARG A 122 -17.35 12.35 -29.36
C ARG A 122 -18.51 11.62 -30.02
N THR A 123 -18.85 10.41 -29.57
CA THR A 123 -19.99 9.65 -30.12
C THR A 123 -21.32 10.35 -29.82
N THR A 124 -21.53 10.85 -28.60
CA THR A 124 -22.74 11.62 -28.26
C THR A 124 -22.84 12.92 -29.06
N ALA A 125 -21.74 13.67 -29.23
CA ALA A 125 -21.72 14.89 -30.01
C ALA A 125 -22.04 14.64 -31.49
N ALA A 126 -21.48 13.58 -32.08
CA ALA A 126 -21.77 13.19 -33.46
C ALA A 126 -23.22 12.72 -33.65
N GLN A 127 -23.84 12.10 -32.64
CA GLN A 127 -25.25 11.72 -32.66
C GLN A 127 -26.20 12.91 -32.53
N ALA A 128 -25.79 13.97 -31.82
CA ALA A 128 -26.59 15.17 -31.64
C ALA A 128 -26.54 16.14 -32.84
N SER A 129 -25.56 15.97 -33.73
CA SER A 129 -25.40 16.76 -34.96
C SER A 129 -25.95 16.09 -36.22
N MET A 130 -26.57 14.91 -36.09
CA MET A 130 -27.36 14.22 -37.11
C MET A 130 -28.85 14.44 -36.87
#